data_AF-A0A7Y5HHU3-F1
#
_entry.id   AF-A0A7Y5HHU3-F1
#
_cell.length_a   1.000
_cell.length_b   1.000
_cell.length_c   1.000
_cell.angle_alpha   90.00
_cell.angle_beta   90.00
_cell.angle_gamma   90.00
#
_symmetry.space_group_name_H-M   'P 1'
#
loop_
_entity.id
_entity.type
_entity.pdbx_description
1 polymer ?
#
loop_
_entity_poly.entity_id
_entity_poly.type
_entity_poly.pdbx_seq_one_letter_code
_entity_poly.pdbx_strand_id
1 'polypeptide(L)'
;TGGGSIAVEGRAGDLLLETKAGTVDVSGAKGAVRAKSGGGSVSVEGDLSGECRAESSAGSVKVRIPASASLVVEGGTQAGSVETDLPLSVEGKYAAKTLRGTLGDGKGGTLTVRSGAGSVSVGSR
;
A
#
# COMPACT_ATOMS: atom_id res chain seq x y z
N THR A 1 18.54 3.62 1.99
CA THR A 1 19.72 3.20 1.20
C THR A 1 19.60 3.72 -0.23
N GLY A 2 20.72 3.92 -0.94
CA GLY A 2 20.73 4.32 -2.35
C GLY A 2 21.04 3.12 -3.23
N GLY A 3 20.10 2.71 -4.09
CA GLY A 3 20.36 1.70 -5.13
C GLY A 3 20.18 0.22 -4.72
N GLY A 4 19.36 -0.12 -3.74
CA GLY A 4 19.22 -1.51 -3.27
C GLY A 4 17.78 -1.93 -3.01
N SER A 5 17.47 -3.20 -3.29
CA SER A 5 16.20 -3.84 -2.96
C SER A 5 16.12 -4.15 -1.48
N ILE A 6 14.99 -3.83 -0.84
CA ILE A 6 14.71 -4.14 0.55
C ILE A 6 13.65 -5.24 0.56
N ALA A 7 13.99 -6.41 1.09
CA ALA A 7 13.04 -7.49 1.32
C ALA A 7 12.85 -7.71 2.83
N VAL A 8 11.60 -7.77 3.29
CA VAL A 8 11.26 -8.03 4.69
C VAL A 8 10.25 -9.16 4.76
N GLU A 9 10.53 -10.17 5.56
CA GLU A 9 9.63 -11.30 5.79
C GLU A 9 9.24 -11.41 7.28
N GLY A 10 7.96 -11.59 7.55
CA GLY A 10 7.44 -12.16 8.80
C GLY A 10 7.70 -11.36 10.07
N ARG A 11 7.47 -10.04 10.06
CA ARG A 11 7.57 -9.19 11.27
C ARG A 11 6.22 -8.72 11.75
N ALA A 12 5.97 -8.94 13.05
CA ALA A 12 4.91 -8.29 13.80
C ALA A 12 5.47 -7.05 14.51
N GLY A 13 4.85 -5.90 14.29
CA GLY A 13 5.25 -4.60 14.84
C GLY A 13 5.33 -3.50 13.78
N ASP A 14 5.78 -2.31 14.19
CA ASP A 14 5.91 -1.15 13.32
C ASP A 14 7.10 -1.28 12.37
N LEU A 15 6.85 -1.33 11.06
CA LEU A 15 7.90 -1.37 10.03
C LEU A 15 8.09 0.02 9.43
N LEU A 16 9.33 0.52 9.42
CA LEU A 16 9.73 1.74 8.71
C LEU A 16 10.77 1.41 7.64
N LEU A 17 10.42 1.63 6.38
CA LEU A 17 11.21 1.27 5.21
C LEU A 17 11.39 2.51 4.31
N GLU A 18 12.63 2.90 4.05
CA GLU A 18 12.93 4.05 3.20
C GLU A 18 14.06 3.74 2.20
N THR A 19 13.78 3.91 0.91
CA THR A 19 14.74 3.74 -0.18
C THR A 19 14.65 4.89 -1.18
N LYS A 20 15.78 5.26 -1.80
CA LYS A 20 15.81 6.33 -2.82
C LYS A 20 15.62 5.81 -4.24
N ALA A 21 16.16 4.64 -4.55
CA ALA A 21 16.12 4.05 -5.89
C ALA A 21 16.24 2.53 -5.75
N GLY A 22 15.12 1.85 -5.51
CA GLY A 22 15.10 0.42 -5.27
C GLY A 22 13.70 -0.11 -5.00
N THR A 23 13.56 -1.42 -5.05
CA THR A 23 12.29 -2.11 -4.78
C THR A 23 12.15 -2.39 -3.28
N VAL A 24 10.94 -2.22 -2.74
CA VAL A 24 10.62 -2.61 -1.38
C VAL A 24 9.61 -3.74 -1.45
N ASP A 25 9.98 -4.91 -0.96
CA ASP A 25 9.11 -6.08 -0.88
C ASP A 25 8.94 -6.46 0.59
N VAL A 26 7.68 -6.52 1.04
CA VAL A 26 7.33 -6.84 2.41
C VAL A 26 6.32 -7.97 2.37
N SER A 27 6.59 -9.08 3.05
CA SER A 27 5.72 -10.24 3.14
C SER A 27 5.48 -10.63 4.59
N GLY A 28 4.22 -10.93 4.93
CA GLY A 28 3.83 -11.31 6.29
C GLY A 28 3.97 -10.18 7.32
N ALA A 29 3.84 -8.92 6.90
CA ALA A 29 3.77 -7.81 7.85
C ALA A 29 2.52 -7.91 8.71
N LYS A 30 2.66 -7.69 10.02
CA LYS A 30 1.53 -7.64 10.96
C LYS A 30 1.61 -6.36 11.79
N GLY A 31 0.66 -5.46 11.60
CA GLY A 31 0.65 -4.14 12.26
C GLY A 31 0.88 -2.97 11.30
N ALA A 32 1.42 -1.87 11.83
CA ALA A 32 1.59 -0.62 11.11
C ALA A 32 2.84 -0.66 10.21
N VAL A 33 2.70 -0.27 8.94
CA VAL A 33 3.79 -0.30 7.96
C VAL A 33 3.92 1.04 7.30
N ARG A 34 5.10 1.66 7.38
CA ARG A 34 5.48 2.88 6.65
C ARG A 34 6.58 2.55 5.66
N ALA A 35 6.23 2.51 4.37
CA ALA A 35 7.16 2.27 3.27
C ALA A 35 7.25 3.49 2.35
N LYS A 36 8.47 3.93 2.04
CA LYS A 36 8.74 5.07 1.16
C LYS A 36 9.81 4.71 0.13
N SER A 37 9.51 4.94 -1.15
CA SER A 37 10.44 4.71 -2.28
C SER A 37 10.54 5.92 -3.20
N GLY A 38 11.77 6.31 -3.57
CA GLY A 38 12.00 7.44 -4.46
C GLY A 38 11.86 7.12 -5.97
N GLY A 39 11.95 5.85 -6.38
CA GLY A 39 12.04 5.51 -7.80
C GLY A 39 11.94 4.02 -8.12
N GLY A 40 11.24 3.25 -7.29
CA GLY A 40 11.05 1.81 -7.51
C GLY A 40 9.67 1.33 -7.08
N SER A 41 9.44 0.03 -7.26
CA SER A 41 8.18 -0.61 -6.91
C SER A 41 8.10 -0.88 -5.41
N VAL A 42 6.90 -0.76 -4.84
CA VAL A 42 6.63 -1.08 -3.44
C VAL A 42 5.58 -2.17 -3.41
N SER A 43 5.95 -3.35 -2.93
CA SER A 43 5.08 -4.49 -2.70
C SER A 43 4.92 -4.69 -1.19
N VAL A 44 3.69 -4.67 -0.70
CA VAL A 44 3.39 -4.94 0.71
C VAL A 44 2.33 -6.02 0.79
N GLU A 45 2.64 -7.11 1.46
CA GLU A 45 1.77 -8.25 1.69
C GLU A 45 1.73 -8.60 3.18
N GLY A 46 0.53 -8.69 3.75
CA GLY A 46 0.35 -9.12 5.14
C GLY A 46 -0.95 -8.66 5.78
N ASP A 47 -1.08 -8.93 7.07
CA ASP A 47 -2.17 -8.46 7.93
C ASP A 47 -1.86 -7.06 8.46
N LEU A 48 -1.95 -6.09 7.57
CA LEU A 48 -1.79 -4.68 7.93
C LEU A 48 -2.83 -4.29 8.97
N SER A 49 -2.42 -3.53 9.98
CA SER A 49 -3.32 -3.05 11.02
C SER A 49 -2.80 -1.75 11.63
N GLY A 50 -3.68 -0.87 12.07
CA GLY A 50 -3.33 0.48 12.48
C GLY A 50 -3.02 1.40 11.30
N GLU A 51 -2.04 2.30 11.46
CA GLU A 51 -1.72 3.31 10.45
C GLU A 51 -0.63 2.82 9.49
N CYS A 52 -1.03 2.45 8.28
CA CYS A 52 -0.14 2.01 7.22
C CYS A 52 -0.02 3.07 6.13
N ARG A 53 1.19 3.32 5.64
CA ARG A 53 1.48 4.31 4.61
C ARG A 53 2.50 3.79 3.61
N ALA A 54 2.13 3.76 2.34
CA ALA A 54 3.02 3.42 1.23
C ALA A 54 3.12 4.62 0.29
N GLU A 55 4.33 5.12 0.06
CA GLU A 55 4.57 6.29 -0.79
C GLU A 55 5.66 5.97 -1.82
N SER A 56 5.37 6.19 -3.10
CA SER A 56 6.35 6.05 -4.19
C SER A 56 6.38 7.28 -5.09
N SER A 57 7.56 7.78 -5.43
CA SER A 57 7.70 8.92 -6.34
C SER A 57 7.52 8.53 -7.81
N ALA A 58 8.16 7.44 -8.23
CA ALA A 58 8.08 6.92 -9.59
C ALA A 58 8.15 5.39 -9.54
N GLY A 59 7.02 4.72 -9.76
CA GLY A 59 6.90 3.28 -9.65
C GLY A 59 5.49 2.82 -9.31
N SER A 60 5.31 1.50 -9.34
CA SER A 60 4.04 0.87 -9.02
C SER A 60 3.98 0.51 -7.54
N VAL A 61 2.82 0.74 -6.92
CA VAL A 61 2.57 0.33 -5.53
C VAL A 61 1.54 -0.78 -5.54
N LYS A 62 1.93 -1.94 -5.02
CA LYS A 62 1.09 -3.13 -4.92
C LYS A 62 0.88 -3.46 -3.44
N VAL A 63 -0.37 -3.50 -3.02
CA VAL A 63 -0.72 -3.90 -1.66
C VAL A 63 -1.63 -5.11 -1.70
N ARG A 64 -1.26 -6.14 -0.95
CA ARG A 64 -2.01 -7.39 -0.77
C ARG A 64 -2.36 -7.58 0.70
N ILE A 65 -3.66 -7.58 0.97
CA ILE A 65 -4.22 -7.73 2.31
C ILE A 65 -5.33 -8.79 2.24
N PRO A 66 -5.53 -9.60 3.28
CA PRO A 66 -6.61 -10.59 3.27
C PRO A 66 -7.96 -9.88 3.19
N ALA A 67 -8.92 -10.42 2.43
CA ALA A 67 -10.26 -9.85 2.32
C ALA A 67 -11.04 -9.83 3.66
N SER A 68 -10.62 -10.66 4.63
CA SER A 68 -11.12 -10.63 6.01
C SER A 68 -10.55 -9.48 6.85
N ALA A 69 -9.54 -8.74 6.36
CA ALA A 69 -9.04 -7.57 7.05
C ALA A 69 -10.08 -6.44 7.01
N SER A 70 -10.17 -5.68 8.09
CA SER A 70 -11.09 -4.56 8.20
C SER A 70 -10.30 -3.27 8.24
N LEU A 71 -10.15 -2.54 7.13
CA LEU A 71 -9.36 -1.29 7.14
C LEU A 71 -9.79 -0.35 6.02
N VAL A 72 -9.55 0.94 6.24
CA VAL A 72 -9.85 1.99 5.27
C VAL A 72 -8.67 2.13 4.32
N VAL A 73 -8.90 1.95 3.03
CA VAL A 73 -7.90 2.07 1.97
C VAL A 73 -8.08 3.40 1.25
N GLU A 74 -7.03 4.21 1.24
CA GLU A 74 -6.94 5.47 0.53
C GLU A 74 -5.82 5.41 -0.49
N GLY A 75 -6.15 5.30 -1.77
CA GLY A 75 -5.21 5.33 -2.88
C GLY A 75 -5.20 6.69 -3.59
N GLY A 76 -4.03 7.18 -3.97
CA GLY A 76 -3.91 8.37 -4.79
C GLY A 76 -2.70 8.30 -5.71
N THR A 77 -2.88 8.68 -6.97
CA THR A 77 -1.78 8.82 -7.93
C THR A 77 -1.83 10.19 -8.61
N GLN A 78 -0.69 10.83 -8.90
CA GLN A 78 -0.70 12.05 -9.72
C GLN A 78 -0.80 11.71 -11.22
N ALA A 79 -0.10 10.67 -11.66
CA ALA A 79 -0.05 10.20 -13.04
C ALA A 79 -0.02 8.66 -13.11
N GLY A 80 -1.15 8.06 -13.49
CA GLY A 80 -1.32 6.62 -13.65
C GLY A 80 -2.77 6.18 -13.42
N SER A 81 -2.97 4.87 -13.23
CA SER A 81 -4.28 4.26 -12.96
C SER A 81 -4.28 3.60 -11.58
N VAL A 82 -5.42 3.66 -10.90
CA VAL A 82 -5.67 2.93 -9.65
C VAL A 82 -6.59 1.75 -9.97
N GLU A 83 -6.11 0.55 -9.71
CA GLU A 83 -6.85 -0.70 -9.87
C GLU A 83 -7.03 -1.36 -8.51
N THR A 84 -8.22 -1.91 -8.29
CA THR A 84 -8.55 -2.62 -7.06
C THR A 84 -9.41 -3.82 -7.41
N ASP A 85 -8.97 -5.00 -7.00
CA ASP A 85 -9.67 -6.28 -7.22
C ASP A 85 -10.34 -6.79 -5.93
N LEU A 86 -10.29 -6.01 -4.85
CA LEU A 86 -10.91 -6.35 -3.58
C LEU A 86 -12.42 -6.05 -3.61
N PRO A 87 -13.25 -6.84 -2.91
CA PRO A 87 -14.65 -6.50 -2.66
C PRO A 87 -14.75 -5.39 -1.60
N LEU A 88 -14.10 -4.25 -1.85
CA LEU A 88 -14.11 -3.10 -0.94
C LEU A 88 -15.29 -2.19 -1.26
N SER A 89 -15.95 -1.73 -0.20
CA SER A 89 -17.01 -0.72 -0.30
C SER A 89 -16.35 0.62 -0.59
N VAL A 90 -16.26 0.97 -1.87
CA VAL A 90 -15.70 2.25 -2.31
C VAL A 90 -16.63 3.38 -1.86
N GLU A 91 -16.25 4.05 -0.77
CA GLU A 91 -17.03 5.15 -0.21
C GLU A 91 -16.45 6.48 -0.73
N GLY A 92 -16.84 6.83 -1.94
CA GLY A 92 -16.40 8.06 -2.60
C GLY A 92 -16.48 7.98 -4.12
N LYS A 93 -16.68 9.14 -4.77
CA LYS A 93 -16.63 9.24 -6.23
C LYS A 93 -15.26 8.77 -6.71
N TYR A 94 -15.25 7.92 -7.74
CA TYR A 94 -14.09 7.65 -8.59
C TYR A 94 -13.62 8.96 -9.22
N ALA A 95 -12.90 9.78 -8.46
CA ALA A 95 -12.10 10.83 -9.05
C ALA A 95 -10.99 10.10 -9.80
N ALA A 96 -10.78 10.42 -11.08
CA ALA A 96 -9.92 9.70 -12.01
C ALA A 96 -8.47 9.42 -11.55
N LYS A 97 -8.07 9.89 -10.36
CA LYS A 97 -6.73 9.86 -9.77
C LYS A 97 -6.69 9.48 -8.28
N THR A 98 -7.82 9.43 -7.57
CA THR A 98 -7.87 9.11 -6.13
C THR A 98 -9.01 8.15 -5.84
N LEU A 99 -8.73 7.14 -5.03
CA LEU A 99 -9.64 6.08 -4.62
C LEU A 99 -9.71 6.07 -3.10
N ARG A 100 -10.93 5.96 -2.56
CA ARG A 100 -11.14 5.75 -1.14
C ARG A 100 -12.17 4.65 -0.97
N GLY A 101 -11.82 3.60 -0.25
CA GLY A 101 -12.69 2.46 -0.04
C GLY A 101 -12.46 1.84 1.32
N THR A 102 -13.53 1.31 1.90
CA THR A 102 -13.47 0.61 3.17
C THR A 102 -13.51 -0.88 2.90
N LEU A 103 -12.47 -1.59 3.34
CA LEU A 103 -12.44 -3.04 3.34
C LEU A 103 -13.01 -3.54 4.67
N GLY A 104 -13.95 -4.48 4.63
CA GLY A 104 -14.57 -5.06 5.83
C GLY A 104 -15.24 -4.01 6.72
N ASP A 105 -14.94 -4.04 8.02
CA ASP A 105 -15.54 -3.17 9.06
C ASP A 105 -14.79 -1.83 9.25
N GLY A 106 -13.67 -1.59 8.56
CA GLY A 106 -12.85 -0.38 8.72
C GLY A 106 -12.14 -0.19 10.10
N LYS A 107 -12.39 -1.05 11.09
CA LYS A 107 -11.88 -0.92 12.48
C LYS A 107 -10.43 -1.33 12.70
N GLY A 108 -9.81 -1.99 11.74
CA GLY A 108 -8.43 -2.48 11.82
C GLY A 108 -7.40 -1.45 11.36
N GLY A 109 -7.78 -0.25 10.93
CA GLY A 109 -6.85 0.86 10.68
C GLY A 109 -7.04 1.58 9.34
N THR A 110 -6.01 2.32 8.92
CA THR A 110 -6.01 3.13 7.71
C THR A 110 -4.76 2.83 6.89
N LEU A 111 -4.94 2.52 5.61
CA LEU A 111 -3.90 2.28 4.63
C LEU A 111 -3.91 3.42 3.61
N THR A 112 -2.90 4.27 3.65
CA THR A 112 -2.71 5.35 2.68
C THR A 112 -1.65 4.96 1.66
N VAL A 113 -2.02 4.95 0.38
CA VAL A 113 -1.14 4.66 -0.74
C VAL A 113 -1.03 5.88 -1.63
N ARG A 114 0.18 6.37 -1.85
CA ARG A 114 0.47 7.48 -2.76
C ARG A 114 1.50 7.09 -3.80
N SER A 115 1.22 7.37 -5.06
CA SER A 115 2.20 7.28 -6.15
C SER A 115 2.30 8.62 -6.91
N GLY A 116 3.51 9.04 -7.27
CA GLY A 116 3.73 10.20 -8.13
C GLY A 116 3.49 9.87 -9.59
N ALA A 117 4.23 8.89 -10.11
CA ALA A 117 4.11 8.40 -11.48
C ALA A 117 4.13 6.87 -11.51
N GLY A 118 2.98 6.24 -11.76
CA GLY A 118 2.84 4.79 -11.82
C GLY A 118 1.44 4.29 -11.45
N SER A 119 1.30 2.97 -11.43
CA SER A 119 0.02 2.30 -11.17
C SER A 119 -0.09 1.91 -9.69
N VAL A 120 -1.28 2.06 -9.13
CA VAL A 120 -1.59 1.56 -7.79
C VAL A 120 -2.51 0.36 -7.95
N SER A 121 -2.11 -0.78 -7.41
CA SER A 121 -2.89 -2.01 -7.43
C SER A 121 -3.14 -2.50 -6.01
N VAL A 122 -4.40 -2.64 -5.63
CA VAL A 122 -4.79 -3.18 -4.33
C VAL A 122 -5.58 -4.46 -4.53
N GLY A 123 -5.11 -5.57 -3.96
CA GLY A 123 -5.71 -6.89 -4.17
C GLY A 123 -5.78 -7.71 -2.89
N SER A 124 -6.52 -8.83 -2.94
CA SER A 124 -6.43 -9.86 -1.91
C SER A 124 -5.21 -10.74 -2.12
N ARG A 125 -4.69 -11.31 -1.03
CA ARG A 125 -3.80 -12.47 -1.07
C ARG A 125 -4.62 -13.75 -1.11
#